data_AF-A0A7U2ICA1-F1
#
_entry.id   AF-A0A7U2ICA1-F1
#
_cell.length_a   1.000
_cell.length_b   1.000
_cell.length_c   1.000
_cell.angle_alpha   90.00
_cell.angle_beta   90.00
_cell.angle_gamma   90.00
#
_symmetry.space_group_name_H-M   'P 1'
#
loop_
_entity.id
_entity.type
_entity.pdbx_description
1 polymer ?
#
loop_
_entity_poly.entity_id
_entity_poly.type
_entity_poly.pdbx_seq_one_letter_code
_entity_poly.pdbx_strand_id
1 'polypeptide(L)'
;MHLLALFSFIATTIVAVPHNCYPRGEWWSPDYGHALDAVEDVCNTLADEFEPNETKYRCINSNKGHLKFEFWTQNAKTGYARVMEKSLCVHWLQLIVSGCWLGGTVTRDGWYYRADPNHGRCGSLDSVARTTI
;
A
#
# COMPACT_ATOMS: atom_id res chain seq x y z
N MET A 1 13.97 15.02 55.60
CA MET A 1 13.57 13.96 54.64
C MET A 1 13.08 14.65 53.38
N HIS A 2 13.92 14.82 52.35
CA HIS A 2 13.49 15.32 51.05
C HIS A 2 13.84 14.26 50.00
N LEU A 3 12.81 13.57 49.53
CA LEU A 3 12.90 12.57 48.46
C LEU A 3 12.66 13.32 47.14
N LEU A 4 13.71 13.50 46.34
CA LEU A 4 13.62 14.03 44.98
C LEU A 4 13.17 12.90 44.05
N ALA A 5 11.92 12.95 43.58
CA ALA A 5 11.40 12.03 42.58
C ALA A 5 11.88 12.47 41.18
N LEU A 6 12.81 11.71 40.60
CA LEU A 6 13.24 11.86 39.21
C LEU A 6 12.24 11.15 38.29
N PHE A 7 11.43 11.93 37.55
CA PHE A 7 10.59 11.43 36.46
C PHE A 7 11.46 11.14 35.23
N SER A 8 11.71 9.87 34.96
CA SER A 8 12.38 9.43 33.74
C SER A 8 11.37 9.40 32.60
N PHE A 9 11.40 10.38 31.70
CA PHE A 9 10.64 10.36 30.44
C PHE A 9 11.29 9.37 29.47
N ILE A 10 10.66 8.22 29.28
CA ILE A 10 11.05 7.28 28.22
C ILE A 10 10.51 7.86 26.92
N ALA A 11 11.38 8.51 26.13
CA ALA A 11 11.04 8.95 24.78
C ALA A 11 10.96 7.73 23.87
N THR A 12 9.75 7.29 23.54
CA THR A 12 9.51 6.27 22.51
C THR A 12 9.89 6.85 21.16
N THR A 13 11.03 6.42 20.62
CA THR A 13 11.40 6.71 19.23
C THR A 13 10.43 5.98 18.33
N ILE A 14 9.49 6.70 17.71
CA ILE A 14 8.66 6.15 16.64
C ILE A 14 9.60 5.92 15.47
N VAL A 15 9.99 4.67 15.23
CA VAL A 15 10.71 4.30 14.02
C VAL A 15 9.72 4.44 12.88
N ALA A 16 9.80 5.57 12.17
CA ALA A 16 9.07 5.75 10.93
C ALA A 16 9.54 4.66 9.96
N VAL A 17 8.66 3.72 9.60
CA VAL A 17 8.95 2.78 8.53
C VAL A 17 9.06 3.63 7.25
N PRO A 18 10.18 3.57 6.51
CA PRO A 18 10.36 4.43 5.34
C PRO A 18 9.40 3.97 4.24
N HIS A 19 8.22 4.59 4.20
CA HIS A 19 7.36 4.63 3.03
C HIS A 19 7.87 5.78 2.16
N ASN A 20 8.08 5.52 0.87
CA ASN A 20 8.39 6.58 -0.08
C ASN A 20 7.06 7.19 -0.51
N CYS A 21 6.56 8.15 0.28
CA CYS A 21 5.35 8.90 -0.04
C CYS A 21 5.59 9.81 -1.26
N TYR A 22 4.60 9.91 -2.15
CA TYR A 22 4.70 10.79 -3.29
C TYR A 22 4.60 12.26 -2.87
N PRO A 23 5.42 13.16 -3.46
CA PRO A 23 5.37 14.59 -3.12
C PRO A 23 4.24 15.34 -3.82
N ARG A 24 3.59 14.71 -4.82
CA ARG A 24 2.55 15.27 -5.70
C ARG A 24 1.65 14.12 -6.17
N GLY A 25 0.42 14.44 -6.56
CA GLY A 25 -0.58 13.48 -7.00
C GLY A 25 -1.96 13.90 -6.55
N GLU A 26 -2.93 12.99 -6.71
CA GLU A 26 -4.24 13.15 -6.08
C GLU A 26 -4.17 12.83 -4.60
N TRP A 27 -5.16 13.30 -3.85
CA TRP A 27 -5.35 12.90 -2.46
C TRP A 27 -6.27 11.68 -2.40
N TRP A 28 -6.09 10.84 -1.37
CA TRP A 28 -7.11 9.82 -1.03
C TRP A 28 -8.46 10.47 -0.67
N SER A 29 -8.42 11.71 -0.17
CA SER A 29 -9.60 12.50 0.18
C SER A 29 -10.43 12.87 -1.06
N PRO A 30 -11.78 12.89 -0.98
CA PRO A 30 -12.58 12.74 0.23
C PRO A 30 -13.02 11.29 0.53
N ASP A 31 -12.45 10.29 -0.13
CA ASP A 31 -12.91 8.89 -0.06
C ASP A 31 -11.87 7.96 0.58
N TYR A 32 -11.11 8.50 1.54
CA TYR A 32 -10.04 7.80 2.26
C TYR A 32 -10.50 6.50 2.95
N GLY A 33 -11.68 6.52 3.60
CA GLY A 33 -12.22 5.33 4.26
C GLY A 33 -12.45 4.19 3.26
N HIS A 34 -13.01 4.50 2.10
CA HIS A 34 -13.18 3.52 1.04
C HIS A 34 -11.84 3.03 0.47
N ALA A 35 -10.82 3.90 0.37
CA ALA A 35 -9.48 3.47 -0.03
C ALA A 35 -8.89 2.43 0.94
N LEU A 36 -9.11 2.59 2.25
CA LEU A 36 -8.70 1.59 3.25
C LEU A 36 -9.48 0.27 3.12
N ASP A 37 -10.80 0.35 2.97
CA ASP A 37 -11.66 -0.83 2.83
C ASP A 37 -11.35 -1.60 1.53
N ALA A 38 -11.02 -0.88 0.45
CA ALA A 38 -10.68 -1.47 -0.84
C ALA A 38 -9.42 -2.36 -0.79
N VAL A 39 -8.51 -2.12 0.15
CA VAL A 39 -7.28 -2.93 0.28
C VAL A 39 -7.60 -4.40 0.54
N GLU A 40 -8.63 -4.71 1.33
CA GLU A 40 -9.04 -6.09 1.61
C GLU A 40 -9.48 -6.82 0.33
N ASP A 41 -10.30 -6.18 -0.49
CA ASP A 41 -10.77 -6.75 -1.76
C ASP A 41 -9.63 -6.91 -2.77
N VAL A 42 -8.79 -5.88 -2.88
CA VAL A 42 -7.58 -5.90 -3.70
C VAL A 42 -6.70 -7.09 -3.30
N CYS A 43 -6.43 -7.26 -2.02
CA CYS A 43 -5.56 -8.32 -1.53
C CYS A 43 -6.20 -9.70 -1.58
N ASN A 44 -7.53 -9.85 -1.61
CA ASN A 44 -8.16 -11.13 -1.94
C ASN A 44 -7.77 -11.60 -3.35
N THR A 45 -7.48 -10.66 -4.26
CA THR A 45 -7.08 -10.99 -5.63
C THR A 45 -5.57 -11.01 -5.82
N LEU A 46 -4.84 -10.13 -5.12
CA LEU A 46 -3.39 -10.03 -5.22
C LEU A 46 -2.65 -11.05 -4.33
N ALA A 47 -3.30 -11.70 -3.38
CA ALA A 47 -2.73 -12.77 -2.58
C ALA A 47 -2.70 -14.10 -3.36
N ASP A 48 -1.82 -14.15 -4.35
CA ASP A 48 -1.69 -15.25 -5.31
C ASP A 48 -0.20 -15.51 -5.58
N GLU A 49 0.12 -16.48 -6.44
CA GLU A 49 1.49 -16.78 -6.87
C GLU A 49 2.00 -15.76 -7.88
N PHE A 50 3.22 -15.27 -7.67
CA PHE A 50 3.92 -14.34 -8.56
C PHE A 50 5.20 -14.97 -9.09
N GLU A 51 5.38 -14.96 -10.40
CA GLU A 51 6.66 -15.24 -11.03
C GLU A 51 7.72 -14.22 -10.61
N PRO A 52 9.03 -14.51 -10.77
CA PRO A 52 10.09 -13.54 -10.51
C PRO A 52 9.85 -12.23 -11.27
N ASN A 53 9.91 -11.10 -10.56
CA ASN A 53 9.64 -9.74 -11.08
C ASN A 53 8.21 -9.50 -11.59
N GLU A 54 7.29 -10.46 -11.50
CA GLU A 54 5.91 -10.26 -11.90
C GLU A 54 5.27 -9.18 -11.02
N THR A 55 4.61 -8.23 -11.67
CA THR A 55 3.76 -7.25 -11.01
C THR A 55 2.31 -7.60 -11.32
N LYS A 56 1.49 -7.60 -10.27
CA LYS A 56 0.03 -7.65 -10.39
C LYS A 56 -0.57 -6.34 -9.92
N TYR A 57 -1.68 -6.00 -10.56
CA TYR A 57 -2.31 -4.70 -10.45
C TYR A 57 -3.82 -4.84 -10.26
N ARG A 58 -4.39 -3.95 -9.43
CA ARG A 58 -5.84 -3.76 -9.28
C ARG A 58 -6.17 -2.28 -9.27
N CYS A 59 -7.22 -1.92 -10.00
CA CYS A 59 -7.85 -0.61 -9.94
C CYS A 59 -9.23 -0.71 -9.29
N ILE A 60 -9.51 0.18 -8.34
CA ILE A 60 -10.82 0.34 -7.69
C ILE A 60 -11.34 1.75 -7.95
N ASN A 61 -12.56 1.88 -8.47
CA ASN A 61 -13.18 3.19 -8.59
C ASN A 61 -13.53 3.69 -7.20
N SER A 62 -13.22 4.96 -6.89
CA SER A 62 -13.75 5.55 -5.67
C SER A 62 -15.26 5.75 -5.80
N ASN A 63 -15.94 5.94 -4.67
CA ASN A 63 -17.36 6.31 -4.61
C ASN A 63 -17.58 7.76 -5.07
N LYS A 64 -16.51 8.51 -5.32
CA LYS A 64 -16.52 9.85 -5.89
C LYS A 64 -16.13 9.74 -7.36
N GLY A 65 -17.03 10.16 -8.24
CA GLY A 65 -17.01 9.78 -9.66
C GLY A 65 -15.80 10.23 -10.52
N HIS A 66 -14.79 10.86 -9.93
CA HIS A 66 -13.59 11.39 -10.59
C HIS A 66 -12.27 10.85 -10.02
N LEU A 67 -12.32 9.93 -9.06
CA LEU A 67 -11.14 9.39 -8.40
C LEU A 67 -11.15 7.85 -8.49
N LYS A 68 -9.98 7.28 -8.75
CA LYS A 68 -9.69 5.85 -8.71
C LYS A 68 -8.51 5.57 -7.78
N PHE A 69 -8.47 4.37 -7.26
CA PHE A 69 -7.40 3.87 -6.40
C PHE A 69 -6.70 2.74 -7.12
N GLU A 70 -5.39 2.89 -7.26
CA GLU A 70 -4.56 1.97 -8.00
C GLU A 70 -3.58 1.29 -7.06
N PHE A 71 -3.52 -0.04 -7.10
CA PHE A 71 -2.74 -0.84 -6.20
C PHE A 71 -1.89 -1.84 -6.99
N TRP A 72 -0.62 -1.92 -6.63
CA TRP A 72 0.33 -2.87 -7.23
C TRP A 72 1.04 -3.65 -6.16
N THR A 73 1.36 -4.89 -6.51
CA THR A 73 2.26 -5.75 -5.74
C THR A 73 3.19 -6.46 -6.72
N GLN A 74 4.47 -6.57 -6.37
CA GLN A 74 5.47 -7.21 -7.22
C GLN A 74 6.37 -8.12 -6.41
N ASN A 75 6.64 -9.32 -6.94
CA ASN A 75 7.73 -10.17 -6.46
C ASN A 75 9.07 -9.55 -6.90
N ALA A 76 9.68 -8.74 -6.05
CA ALA A 76 10.92 -8.03 -6.34
C ALA A 76 12.19 -8.91 -6.20
N LYS A 77 12.04 -10.23 -6.08
CA LYS A 77 13.15 -11.18 -6.08
C LYS A 77 13.36 -11.72 -7.49
N THR A 78 14.62 -12.01 -7.79
CA THR A 78 15.01 -12.75 -8.99
C THR A 78 15.08 -14.25 -8.69
N GLY A 79 14.66 -15.08 -9.65
CA GLY A 79 15.02 -16.50 -9.70
C GLY A 79 13.98 -17.53 -9.22
N TYR A 80 12.95 -17.17 -8.47
CA TYR A 80 11.86 -18.10 -8.12
C TYR A 80 10.51 -17.43 -7.88
N ALA A 81 9.44 -18.14 -8.22
CA ALA A 81 8.07 -17.75 -7.94
C ALA A 81 7.80 -17.76 -6.44
N ARG A 82 6.91 -16.86 -5.99
CA ARG A 82 6.53 -16.71 -4.57
C ARG A 82 5.05 -16.43 -4.44
N VAL A 83 4.45 -16.96 -3.38
CA VAL A 83 3.06 -16.66 -3.04
C VAL A 83 3.00 -15.43 -2.14
N MET A 84 2.17 -14.46 -2.50
CA MET A 84 1.86 -13.31 -1.65
C MET A 84 0.87 -13.72 -0.57
N GLU A 85 1.26 -13.58 0.70
CA GLU A 85 0.31 -13.75 1.80
C GLU A 85 -0.65 -12.57 1.87
N LYS A 86 -1.95 -12.87 2.00
CA LYS A 86 -2.99 -11.83 2.10
C LYS A 86 -2.71 -10.85 3.24
N SER A 87 -2.34 -11.35 4.41
CA SER A 87 -2.05 -10.52 5.59
C SER A 87 -0.93 -9.51 5.33
N LEU A 88 0.14 -9.91 4.64
CA LEU A 88 1.24 -9.03 4.27
C LEU A 88 0.81 -7.99 3.25
N CYS A 89 0.06 -8.41 2.22
CA CYS A 89 -0.51 -7.50 1.23
C CYS A 89 -1.35 -6.40 1.90
N VAL A 90 -2.28 -6.80 2.77
CA VAL A 90 -3.17 -5.87 3.47
C VAL A 90 -2.37 -4.93 4.35
N HIS A 91 -1.47 -5.47 5.18
CA HIS A 91 -0.68 -4.67 6.11
C HIS A 91 0.13 -3.58 5.39
N TRP A 92 0.88 -3.94 4.35
CA TRP A 92 1.76 -2.99 3.68
C TRP A 92 1.02 -1.97 2.82
N LEU A 93 -0.06 -2.35 2.14
CA LEU A 93 -0.88 -1.41 1.38
C LEU A 93 -1.65 -0.45 2.31
N GLN A 94 -2.22 -0.93 3.42
CA GLN A 94 -2.89 -0.06 4.41
C GLN A 94 -1.92 0.94 5.05
N LEU A 95 -0.67 0.53 5.31
CA LEU A 95 0.35 1.45 5.80
C LEU A 95 0.66 2.57 4.80
N ILE A 96 0.70 2.29 3.49
CA ILE A 96 0.84 3.35 2.48
C ILE A 96 -0.38 4.27 2.50
N VAL A 97 -1.59 3.71 2.43
CA VAL A 97 -2.83 4.52 2.38
C VAL A 97 -2.93 5.43 3.60
N SER A 98 -2.66 4.91 4.80
CA SER A 98 -2.74 5.66 6.05
C SER A 98 -1.55 6.59 6.33
N GLY A 99 -0.35 6.25 5.86
CA GLY A 99 0.86 7.01 6.12
C GLY A 99 1.21 8.05 5.05
N CYS A 100 0.72 7.88 3.81
CA CYS A 100 1.07 8.74 2.68
C CYS A 100 -0.18 9.35 2.05
N TRP A 101 -0.40 10.65 2.26
CA TRP A 101 -1.62 11.34 1.83
C TRP A 101 -1.89 11.37 0.33
N LEU A 102 -0.82 11.25 -0.48
CA LEU A 102 -0.85 11.27 -1.94
C LEU A 102 -0.47 9.91 -2.55
N GLY A 103 -0.55 8.84 -1.75
CA GLY A 103 0.00 7.54 -2.12
C GLY A 103 1.51 7.45 -2.00
N GLY A 104 2.04 6.28 -2.34
CA GLY A 104 3.46 5.99 -2.19
C GLY A 104 3.80 4.54 -2.42
N THR A 105 5.02 4.19 -2.00
CA THR A 105 5.58 2.85 -2.19
C THR A 105 6.28 2.35 -0.93
N VAL A 106 6.37 1.03 -0.78
CA VAL A 106 7.23 0.39 0.20
C VAL A 106 7.82 -0.90 -0.39
N THR A 107 9.09 -1.15 -0.11
CA THR A 107 9.75 -2.42 -0.42
C THR A 107 10.14 -3.10 0.87
N ARG A 108 9.66 -4.33 1.08
CA ARG A 108 9.96 -5.11 2.27
C ARG A 108 10.02 -6.60 1.93
N ASP A 109 11.04 -7.30 2.44
CA ASP A 109 11.15 -8.76 2.37
C ASP A 109 11.03 -9.33 0.92
N GLY A 110 11.56 -8.58 -0.04
CA GLY A 110 11.54 -8.95 -1.45
C GLY A 110 10.20 -8.73 -2.15
N TRP A 111 9.28 -7.98 -1.54
CA TRP A 111 8.05 -7.52 -2.16
C TRP A 111 8.09 -6.01 -2.32
N TYR A 112 7.60 -5.53 -3.46
CA TYR A 112 7.34 -4.12 -3.69
C TYR A 112 5.82 -3.90 -3.69
N TYR A 113 5.39 -2.86 -3.00
CA TYR A 113 4.00 -2.45 -2.89
C TYR A 113 3.87 -0.99 -3.29
N ARG A 114 2.79 -0.68 -4.01
CA ARG A 114 2.43 0.69 -4.38
C ARG A 114 0.93 0.87 -4.21
N ALA A 115 0.55 2.01 -3.65
CA ALA A 115 -0.83 2.46 -3.60
C ALA A 115 -0.86 3.92 -4.06
N ASP A 116 -1.71 4.23 -5.04
CA ASP A 116 -1.73 5.53 -5.70
C ASP A 116 -3.18 5.97 -5.99
N PRO A 117 -3.66 7.07 -5.40
CA PRO A 117 -4.89 7.72 -5.82
C PRO A 117 -4.64 8.48 -7.13
N ASN A 118 -5.51 8.30 -8.11
CA ASN A 118 -5.39 8.95 -9.41
C ASN A 118 -6.75 9.48 -9.90
N HIS A 119 -6.71 10.55 -10.68
CA HIS A 119 -7.91 11.08 -11.32
C HIS A 119 -8.43 10.09 -12.37
N GLY A 120 -9.76 10.03 -12.52
CA GLY A 120 -10.44 9.26 -13.55
C GLY A 120 -11.16 8.03 -12.99
N ARG A 121 -11.26 6.99 -13.82
CA ARG A 121 -11.96 5.74 -13.54
C ARG A 121 -11.16 4.55 -14.02
N CYS A 122 -11.36 3.42 -13.37
CA CYS A 122 -10.85 2.13 -13.81
C CYS A 122 -11.51 1.73 -15.12
N GLY A 123 -10.71 1.35 -16.11
CA GLY A 123 -11.19 0.74 -17.34
C GLY A 123 -11.75 -0.67 -17.09
N SER A 124 -12.48 -1.20 -18.06
CA SER A 124 -13.04 -2.56 -18.00
C SER A 124 -12.00 -3.67 -17.97
N LEU A 125 -10.73 -3.38 -18.33
CA LEU A 125 -9.61 -4.32 -18.34
C LEU A 125 -8.65 -4.12 -17.15
N ASP A 126 -8.81 -3.04 -16.39
CA ASP A 126 -7.89 -2.64 -15.30
C ASP A 126 -8.20 -3.35 -13.98
N SER A 127 -9.17 -4.27 -14.00
CA SER A 127 -9.64 -4.96 -12.81
C SER A 127 -8.73 -6.11 -12.40
N VAL A 128 -7.87 -6.68 -13.26
CA VAL A 128 -6.70 -7.50 -12.89
C VAL A 128 -5.75 -7.45 -14.08
N ALA A 129 -4.66 -6.69 -13.99
CA ALA A 129 -3.60 -6.78 -14.99
C ALA A 129 -2.39 -7.51 -14.40
N ARG A 130 -1.89 -8.52 -15.12
CA ARG A 130 -0.56 -9.08 -14.93
C ARG A 130 0.38 -8.35 -15.87
N THR A 131 1.47 -7.82 -15.35
CA THR A 131 2.51 -7.20 -16.17
C THR A 131 3.84 -7.81 -15.81
N THR A 132 4.38 -8.58 -16.75
CA THR A 132 5.78 -8.99 -16.76
C THR A 132 6.57 -7.85 -17.42
N ILE A 133 7.56 -7.31 -16.70
CA ILE A 133 8.49 -6.31 -17.26
C ILE A 133 9.62 -7.06 -17.97
#